data_AF-A0A970V7P4-F1
#
_entry.id   AF-A0A970V7P4-F1
#
_cell.length_a   1.000
_cell.length_b   1.000
_cell.length_c   1.000
_cell.angle_alpha   90.00
_cell.angle_beta   90.00
_cell.angle_gamma   90.00
#
_symmetry.space_group_name_H-M   'P 1'
#
loop_
_entity.id
_entity.type
_entity.pdbx_description
1 polymer ?
#
loop_
_entity_poly.entity_id
_entity_poly.type
_entity_poly.pdbx_seq_one_letter_code
_entity_poly.pdbx_strand_id
1 'polypeptide(L)' 'MRNHCAGAIGFCEDGEDIDWLFLPVPQINFCPKCGTPVVPGARFCGKCGISLRGE' A
#
# COMPACT_ATOMS: atom_id res chain seq x y z
N MET A 1 -17.97 -21.01 36.70
CA MET A 1 -19.14 -20.33 36.10
C MET A 1 -19.39 -19.05 36.89
N ARG A 2 -19.17 -17.85 36.36
CA ARG A 2 -19.80 -17.27 35.16
C ARG A 2 -19.17 -15.86 35.00
N ASN A 3 -18.82 -15.24 33.87
CA ASN A 3 -18.77 -15.55 32.44
C ASN A 3 -18.58 -14.21 31.69
N HIS A 4 -17.35 -13.81 31.39
CA HIS A 4 -17.08 -12.81 30.34
C HIS A 4 -15.78 -13.19 29.63
N CYS A 5 -15.91 -14.08 28.64
CA CYS A 5 -14.85 -14.34 27.67
C CYS A 5 -15.33 -13.84 26.31
N ALA A 6 -14.81 -12.68 25.91
CA ALA A 6 -14.71 -12.29 24.51
C ALA A 6 -13.25 -11.92 24.26
N GLY A 7 -12.48 -12.88 23.74
CA GLY A 7 -11.11 -12.68 23.28
C GLY A 7 -10.06 -12.68 24.39
N ALA A 8 -8.99 -13.45 24.19
CA ALA A 8 -7.90 -13.54 25.13
C ALA A 8 -7.00 -12.30 25.04
N ILE A 9 -6.70 -11.75 26.20
CA ILE A 9 -5.64 -10.76 26.50
C ILE A 9 -5.96 -9.36 25.95
N GLY A 10 -6.26 -8.44 26.88
CA GLY A 10 -6.55 -7.05 26.55
C GLY A 10 -5.35 -6.32 25.99
N PHE A 11 -5.61 -5.23 25.27
CA PHE A 11 -4.94 -3.94 25.40
C PHE A 11 -5.89 -2.91 24.78
N CYS A 12 -6.34 -1.95 25.59
CA CYS A 12 -6.80 -0.67 25.07
C CYS A 12 -5.53 0.14 24.89
N GLU A 13 -5.09 0.39 23.67
CA GLU A 13 -4.19 1.50 23.42
C GLU A 13 -4.40 1.99 21.98
N ASP A 14 -4.24 3.28 21.85
CA ASP A 14 -4.48 4.17 20.72
C ASP A 14 -4.05 3.60 19.35
N GLY A 15 -4.77 4.00 18.29
CA GLY A 15 -4.51 3.54 16.94
C GLY A 15 -3.05 3.71 16.52
N GLU A 16 -2.35 2.59 16.35
CA GLU A 16 -1.04 2.57 15.70
C GLU A 16 -1.20 2.11 14.25
N ASP A 17 -0.88 3.03 13.36
CA ASP A 17 -0.42 2.75 12.01
C ASP A 17 0.71 1.72 12.13
N ILE A 18 0.51 0.55 11.54
CA ILE A 18 1.33 -0.63 11.79
C ILE A 18 2.75 -0.40 11.22
N ASP A 19 3.70 0.01 12.07
CA ASP A 19 5.15 0.10 11.78
C ASP A 19 5.88 -1.12 12.35
N TRP A 20 5.73 -2.30 11.73
CA TRP A 20 6.39 -3.53 12.22
C TRP A 20 6.95 -4.46 11.13
N LEU A 21 7.38 -3.94 9.98
CA LEU A 21 8.34 -4.59 9.05
C LEU A 21 8.88 -3.52 8.09
N PHE A 22 10.11 -3.06 8.30
CA PHE A 22 10.83 -2.04 7.51
C PHE A 22 11.23 -2.55 6.11
N LEU A 23 10.27 -3.04 5.32
CA LEU A 23 10.42 -3.31 3.90
C LEU A 23 9.60 -2.25 3.15
N PRO A 24 10.21 -1.38 2.34
CA PRO A 24 9.44 -0.48 1.50
C PRO A 24 8.63 -1.34 0.53
N VAL A 25 7.31 -1.38 0.69
CA VAL A 25 6.43 -1.94 -0.34
C VAL A 25 6.68 -1.12 -1.61
N PRO A 26 7.14 -1.74 -2.70
CA PRO A 26 7.29 -1.02 -3.95
C PRO A 26 5.89 -0.59 -4.39
N GLN A 27 5.63 0.71 -4.31
CA GLN A 27 4.41 1.34 -4.80
C GLN A 27 4.40 1.27 -6.33
N ILE A 28 3.91 0.15 -6.85
CA ILE A 28 3.75 -0.12 -8.27
C ILE A 28 2.50 0.65 -8.73
N ASN A 29 2.71 1.63 -9.59
CA ASN A 29 1.62 2.32 -10.26
C ASN A 29 1.29 1.58 -11.55
N PHE A 30 0.10 1.79 -12.10
CA PHE A 30 -0.29 1.26 -13.40
C PHE A 30 -0.47 2.40 -14.39
N CYS A 31 -0.07 2.17 -15.64
CA CYS A 31 -0.24 3.14 -16.70
C CYS A 31 -1.74 3.35 -16.97
N PRO A 32 -2.26 4.59 -16.91
CA PRO A 32 -3.70 4.85 -17.12
C PRO A 32 -4.17 4.52 -18.54
N LYS A 33 -3.26 4.59 -19.54
CA LYS A 33 -3.59 4.29 -20.94
C LYS A 33 -3.64 2.80 -21.28
N CYS A 34 -2.72 2.00 -20.73
CA CYS A 34 -2.51 0.61 -21.18
C CYS A 34 -2.52 -0.43 -20.06
N GLY A 35 -2.66 -0.02 -18.80
CA GLY A 35 -2.70 -0.91 -17.64
C GLY A 35 -1.37 -1.61 -17.33
N THR A 36 -0.27 -1.26 -18.00
CA THR A 36 1.04 -1.87 -17.71
C THR A 36 1.60 -1.34 -16.39
N PRO A 37 2.20 -2.19 -15.53
CA PRO A 37 2.86 -1.72 -14.32
C PRO A 37 4.00 -0.77 -14.66
N VAL A 38 4.04 0.36 -13.97
CA VAL A 38 5.04 1.42 -14.13
C VAL A 38 5.71 1.66 -12.79
N VAL A 39 7.04 1.75 -12.84
CA VAL A 39 7.85 2.03 -11.65
C VAL A 39 7.57 3.44 -11.14
N PRO A 40 7.49 3.64 -9.82
CA PRO A 40 7.31 4.97 -9.24
C PRO A 40 8.51 5.85 -9.65
N GLY A 41 8.22 6.99 -10.28
CA GLY A 41 9.22 7.90 -10.84
C GLY A 41 9.45 7.80 -12.35
N ALA A 42 8.84 6.84 -13.06
CA ALA A 42 8.89 6.80 -14.52
C ALA A 42 8.22 8.04 -15.14
N ARG A 43 8.90 8.71 -16.08
CA ARG A 43 8.36 9.88 -16.81
C ARG A 43 7.41 9.47 -17.93
N PHE A 44 7.67 8.31 -18.53
CA PHE A 44 6.90 7.76 -19.64
C PHE A 44 6.63 6.28 -19.42
N CYS A 45 5.53 5.77 -19.97
CA CYS A 45 5.25 4.35 -19.98
C CYS A 45 6.17 3.63 -20.97
N GLY A 46 7.00 2.69 -20.51
CA GLY A 46 7.90 1.92 -21.37
C GLY A 46 7.21 1.01 -22.39
N LYS A 47 5.88 0.81 -22.27
CA LYS A 47 5.11 -0.05 -23.18
C LYS A 47 4.29 0.72 -24.22
N CYS A 48 3.64 1.82 -23.82
CA CYS A 48 2.78 2.60 -24.73
C CYS A 48 3.28 4.02 -25.03
N GLY A 49 4.36 4.47 -24.38
CA GLY A 49 4.98 5.77 -24.61
C GLY A 49 4.26 6.98 -24.03
N ILE A 50 3.12 6.81 -23.34
CA ILE A 50 2.41 7.96 -22.75
C ILE A 50 3.21 8.60 -21.62
N SER A 51 3.14 9.93 -21.50
CA SER A 51 3.67 10.64 -20.33
C SER A 51 2.88 10.27 -19.08
N LEU A 52 3.60 9.89 -18.02
CA LEU A 52 3.04 9.61 -16.70
C LEU A 52 3.15 10.83 -15.78
N ARG A 53 4.02 11.78 -16.14
CA ARG A 53 4.13 13.09 -15.52
C ARG A 53 3.16 14.03 -16.24
N GLY A 54 1.98 14.23 -15.67
CA GLY A 54 1.08 15.30 -16.07
C GLY A 54 1.57 16.62 -15.48
N GLU A 55 1.85 17.58 -16.35
CA GLU A 55 1.73 19.01 -16.04
C GLU A 55 0.26 19.43 -16.12
#